data_AF-A0A959NCQ2-F1
#
_entry.id   AF-A0A959NCQ2-F1
#
_cell.length_a   1.000
_cell.length_b   1.000
_cell.length_c   1.000
_cell.angle_alpha   90.00
_cell.angle_beta   90.00
_cell.angle_gamma   90.00
#
_symmetry.space_group_name_H-M   'P 1'
#
loop_
_entity.id
_entity.type
_entity.pdbx_description
1 polymer ?
#
loop_
_entity_poly.entity_id
_entity_poly.type
_entity_poly.pdbx_seq_one_letter_code
_entity_poly.pdbx_strand_id
1 'polypeptide(L)'
;MLEIRKGTAAKNYENTFFREFAENLKNLFDKYSLDGLLIANSECEAEKRLQIDALLITEKAVCIIDFKNFGGKITLPKNAKSEFDFGKWTNEKGEIIKGGSSINPFIQLKNQKDRFIKVVENQILDRLPTSDCFNPYHTVRTVCFQKQIELIGSIPPKEELNFFIIDKSNYLEKIKDIIDITDKEVSLTKESYDVFKDVFRADIFDLSENYGETTDFTTYETALDFENLYPDQKSALQEIESFLKSEDERFFVLQGTSLSGKTHLIPFIQDVAYNNQIPEARLFASSGRVANNLLKNTNLEFESIYSYIYGGSITNSATEEKEESENQDEDKIDLEIVPLKKSDDTEEAIFIVDESHLISDNYHQSIDLRFGSGKLLKDFIEFADLKNSKRKIIFVGDSFQLSIGKKEESALNPEYLTDEYNFEAKAF
;
A
#
# COMPACT_ATOMS: atom_id res chain seq x y z
N MET A 1 29.58 0.88 11.79
CA MET A 1 29.45 0.23 10.47
C MET A 1 27.98 0.12 10.12
N LEU A 2 27.61 0.58 8.92
CA LEU A 2 26.24 0.46 8.39
C LEU A 2 26.05 -0.94 7.77
N GLU A 3 25.14 -1.75 8.32
CA GLU A 3 24.67 -2.97 7.67
C GLU A 3 23.59 -2.60 6.64
N ILE A 4 23.68 -3.13 5.42
CA ILE A 4 22.70 -2.84 4.35
C ILE A 4 22.01 -4.14 3.96
N ARG A 5 20.68 -4.09 3.92
CA ARG A 5 19.82 -5.18 3.51
C ARG A 5 18.83 -4.72 2.47
N LYS A 6 18.43 -5.65 1.60
CA LYS A 6 17.50 -5.38 0.51
C LYS A 6 16.64 -6.61 0.22
N GLY A 7 15.32 -6.44 0.20
CA GLY A 7 14.39 -7.44 -0.30
C GLY A 7 14.18 -7.34 -1.81
N THR A 8 13.15 -8.02 -2.32
CA THR A 8 12.77 -7.93 -3.73
C THR A 8 12.09 -6.60 -4.04
N ALA A 9 12.70 -5.78 -4.91
CA ALA A 9 12.10 -4.54 -5.39
C ALA A 9 11.05 -4.82 -6.47
N ALA A 10 9.96 -4.06 -6.47
CA ALA A 10 8.94 -4.13 -7.52
C ALA A 10 9.42 -3.49 -8.84
N LYS A 11 10.37 -2.53 -8.79
CA LYS A 11 10.79 -1.73 -9.96
C LYS A 11 12.31 -1.63 -10.13
N ASN A 12 12.77 -1.70 -11.38
CA ASN A 12 14.20 -1.73 -11.72
C ASN A 12 14.95 -0.41 -11.47
N TYR A 13 14.31 0.76 -11.64
CA TYR A 13 15.00 2.06 -11.47
C TYR A 13 15.26 2.42 -10.01
N GLU A 14 14.40 1.97 -9.09
CA GLU A 14 14.63 2.07 -7.63
C GLU A 14 15.90 1.32 -7.22
N ASN A 15 16.25 0.24 -7.93
CA ASN A 15 17.44 -0.53 -7.64
C ASN A 15 18.74 0.24 -7.89
N THR A 16 18.80 1.05 -8.95
CA THR A 16 20.00 1.83 -9.30
C THR A 16 20.19 2.98 -8.32
N PHE A 17 19.13 3.75 -8.05
CA PHE A 17 19.22 4.87 -7.11
C PHE A 17 19.51 4.37 -5.69
N PHE A 18 18.86 3.29 -5.24
CA PHE A 18 19.13 2.72 -3.92
C PHE A 18 20.59 2.28 -3.76
N ARG A 19 21.22 1.70 -4.80
CA ARG A 19 22.63 1.31 -4.75
C ARG A 19 23.54 2.52 -4.54
N GLU A 20 23.36 3.59 -5.31
CA GLU A 20 24.10 4.85 -5.16
C GLU A 20 23.86 5.45 -3.76
N PHE A 21 22.60 5.52 -3.32
CA PHE A 21 22.20 6.03 -2.01
C PHE A 21 22.86 5.25 -0.87
N ALA A 22 22.80 3.91 -0.91
CA ALA A 22 23.33 3.03 0.12
C ALA A 22 24.87 3.07 0.18
N GLU A 23 25.55 3.16 -0.98
CA GLU A 23 27.01 3.33 -1.04
C GLU A 23 27.45 4.65 -0.40
N ASN A 24 26.77 5.75 -0.77
CA ASN A 24 27.08 7.07 -0.22
C ASN A 24 26.79 7.14 1.29
N LEU A 25 25.69 6.53 1.75
CA LEU A 25 25.37 6.46 3.16
C LEU A 25 26.37 5.60 3.94
N LYS A 26 26.83 4.48 3.38
CA LYS A 26 27.90 3.67 3.98
C LYS A 26 29.18 4.48 4.16
N ASN A 27 29.60 5.21 3.11
CA ASN A 27 30.78 6.08 3.19
C ASN A 27 30.65 7.15 4.27
N LEU A 28 29.45 7.72 4.45
CA LEU A 28 29.16 8.66 5.53
C LEU A 28 29.31 7.99 6.91
N PHE A 29 28.70 6.82 7.10
CA PHE A 29 28.74 6.09 8.38
C PHE A 29 30.17 5.67 8.74
N ASP A 30 30.94 5.18 7.76
CA ASP A 30 32.34 4.80 7.96
C ASP A 30 33.20 6.02 8.31
N LYS A 31 33.00 7.16 7.62
CA LYS A 31 33.72 8.42 7.89
C LYS A 31 33.52 8.91 9.32
N TYR A 32 32.32 8.78 9.86
CA TYR A 32 31.97 9.25 11.21
C TYR A 32 31.95 8.14 12.27
N SER A 33 32.38 6.92 11.91
CA SER A 33 32.37 5.75 12.79
C SER A 33 31.00 5.47 13.43
N LEU A 34 29.93 5.67 12.65
CA LEU A 34 28.55 5.47 13.08
C LEU A 34 28.12 4.02 12.82
N ASP A 35 27.25 3.51 13.68
CA ASP A 35 26.57 2.24 13.51
C ASP A 35 25.12 2.46 13.06
N GLY A 36 24.61 1.54 12.23
CA GLY A 36 23.23 1.59 11.77
C GLY A 36 22.87 0.39 10.91
N LEU A 37 21.59 0.32 10.57
CA LEU A 37 20.99 -0.68 9.71
C LEU A 37 20.11 0.02 8.68
N LEU A 38 20.40 -0.18 7.40
CA LEU A 38 19.57 0.27 6.28
C LEU A 38 18.90 -0.94 5.65
N ILE A 39 17.57 -0.99 5.67
CA ILE A 39 16.78 -2.06 5.04
C ILE A 39 15.95 -1.44 3.93
N ALA A 40 16.05 -1.94 2.70
CA ALA A 40 15.16 -1.53 1.60
C ALA A 40 14.22 -2.64 1.15
N ASN A 41 13.00 -2.26 0.76
CA ASN A 41 11.97 -3.15 0.22
C ASN A 41 11.80 -4.43 1.05
N SER A 42 11.74 -4.27 2.37
CA SER A 42 11.60 -5.38 3.32
C SER A 42 10.21 -5.98 3.29
N GLU A 43 10.11 -7.29 3.50
CA GLU A 43 8.84 -7.95 3.74
C GLU A 43 8.52 -7.96 5.25
N CYS A 44 7.31 -7.54 5.61
CA CYS A 44 6.79 -7.62 6.97
C CYS A 44 5.60 -8.58 7.03
N GLU A 45 5.80 -9.80 7.52
CA GLU A 45 4.73 -10.81 7.60
C GLU A 45 3.59 -10.39 8.54
N ALA A 46 3.93 -9.67 9.62
CA ALA A 46 2.98 -9.21 10.62
C ALA A 46 2.00 -8.17 10.07
N GLU A 47 2.43 -7.35 9.11
CA GLU A 47 1.57 -6.40 8.41
C GLU A 47 1.97 -6.32 6.93
N LYS A 48 1.37 -7.21 6.12
CA LYS A 48 1.64 -7.29 4.67
C LYS A 48 1.30 -6.00 3.91
N ARG A 49 0.51 -5.11 4.51
CA ARG A 49 0.14 -3.80 3.96
C ARG A 49 1.18 -2.71 4.26
N LEU A 50 2.21 -3.03 5.04
CA LEU A 50 3.32 -2.14 5.33
C LEU A 50 4.45 -2.40 4.31
N GLN A 51 4.46 -1.59 3.25
CA GLN A 51 5.55 -1.56 2.29
C GLN A 51 6.35 -0.29 2.52
N ILE A 52 7.67 -0.41 2.71
CA ILE A 52 8.58 0.70 2.96
C ILE A 52 9.74 0.60 1.96
N ASP A 53 10.00 1.68 1.22
CA ASP A 53 11.09 1.69 0.23
C ASP A 53 12.46 1.56 0.92
N ALA A 54 12.69 2.35 1.98
CA ALA A 54 13.85 2.21 2.86
C ALA A 54 13.55 2.57 4.33
N LEU A 55 14.06 1.74 5.24
CA LEU A 55 14.04 1.93 6.68
C LEU A 55 15.48 2.07 7.18
N LEU A 56 15.82 3.24 7.70
CA LEU A 56 17.12 3.50 8.33
C LEU A 56 16.96 3.48 9.84
N ILE A 57 17.66 2.57 10.51
CA ILE A 57 17.72 2.47 11.97
C ILE A 57 19.14 2.86 12.40
N THR A 58 19.24 3.77 13.37
CA THR A 58 20.48 4.18 14.01
C THR A 58 20.33 4.17 15.52
N GLU A 59 21.38 4.51 16.26
CA GLU A 59 21.31 4.62 17.72
C GLU A 59 20.24 5.62 18.20
N LYS A 60 20.02 6.72 17.47
CA LYS A 60 19.24 7.87 17.95
C LYS A 60 18.01 8.19 17.11
N ALA A 61 17.86 7.53 15.96
CA ALA A 61 16.77 7.81 15.04
C ALA A 61 16.37 6.56 14.24
N VAL A 62 15.09 6.47 13.96
CA VAL A 62 14.51 5.54 12.98
C VAL A 62 13.79 6.37 11.92
N CYS A 63 14.13 6.14 10.66
CA CYS A 63 13.62 6.91 9.52
C CYS A 63 12.97 5.99 8.48
N ILE A 64 11.71 6.28 8.14
CA ILE A 64 11.03 5.72 6.97
C ILE A 64 11.30 6.67 5.79
N ILE A 65 11.90 6.14 4.73
CA ILE A 65 12.30 6.87 3.54
C ILE A 65 11.50 6.31 2.36
N ASP A 66 10.83 7.19 1.63
CA ASP A 66 10.09 6.91 0.40
C ASP A 66 10.80 7.59 -0.77
N PHE A 67 11.08 6.84 -1.84
CA PHE A 67 11.84 7.32 -2.99
C PHE A 67 10.91 7.80 -4.11
N LYS A 68 11.25 8.95 -4.72
CA LYS A 68 10.46 9.52 -5.82
C LYS A 68 11.35 9.91 -7.00
N ASN A 69 11.07 9.34 -8.18
CA ASN A 69 11.82 9.60 -9.41
C ASN A 69 11.33 10.87 -10.13
N PHE A 70 11.31 12.00 -9.41
CA PHE A 70 10.97 13.32 -9.96
C PHE A 70 12.13 14.30 -9.70
N GLY A 71 12.16 15.38 -10.49
CA GLY A 71 13.14 16.46 -10.38
C GLY A 71 12.53 17.79 -10.85
N GLY A 72 13.27 18.87 -10.68
CA GLY A 72 12.80 20.21 -11.06
C GLY A 72 11.85 20.82 -10.04
N LYS A 73 10.90 21.65 -10.47
CA LYS A 73 9.98 22.33 -9.55
C LYS A 73 8.90 21.40 -9.04
N ILE A 74 8.78 21.31 -7.72
CA ILE A 74 7.79 20.50 -7.02
C ILE A 74 6.90 21.43 -6.20
N THR A 75 5.61 21.48 -6.54
CA THR A 75 4.61 22.31 -5.85
C THR A 75 3.91 21.50 -4.78
N LEU A 76 4.02 21.96 -3.55
CA LEU A 76 3.34 21.40 -2.39
C LEU A 76 1.92 21.99 -2.28
N PRO A 77 0.96 21.26 -1.66
CA PRO A 77 -0.35 21.82 -1.34
C PRO A 77 -0.23 22.95 -0.32
N LYS A 78 -1.27 23.77 -0.20
CA LYS A 78 -1.25 24.90 0.74
C LYS A 78 -1.30 24.41 2.19
N ASN A 79 -0.79 25.25 3.09
CA ASN A 79 -0.73 24.98 4.53
C ASN A 79 -2.06 25.16 5.29
N ALA A 80 -3.21 25.11 4.60
CA ALA A 80 -4.50 25.06 5.29
C ALA A 80 -4.68 23.68 5.95
N LYS A 81 -5.37 23.64 7.09
CA LYS A 81 -5.72 22.38 7.77
C LYS A 81 -6.41 21.45 6.77
N SER A 82 -6.01 20.18 6.72
CA SER A 82 -6.40 19.13 5.76
C SER A 82 -5.98 19.31 4.30
N GLU A 83 -5.64 20.51 3.82
CA GLU A 83 -5.22 20.72 2.43
C GLU A 83 -3.80 20.16 2.18
N PHE A 84 -2.88 20.29 3.14
CA PHE A 84 -1.55 19.65 3.01
C PHE A 84 -1.63 18.12 3.03
N ASP A 85 -2.50 17.58 3.89
CA ASP A 85 -2.73 16.15 4.01
C ASP A 85 -3.34 15.60 2.70
N PHE A 86 -4.42 16.18 2.18
CA PHE A 86 -5.17 15.58 1.06
C PHE A 86 -4.97 16.27 -0.29
N GLY A 87 -4.13 17.29 -0.36
CA GLY A 87 -3.85 18.02 -1.59
C GLY A 87 -2.85 17.33 -2.49
N LYS A 88 -2.87 17.69 -3.78
CA LYS A 88 -1.96 17.14 -4.78
C LYS A 88 -0.59 17.79 -4.70
N TRP A 89 0.44 16.97 -4.78
CA TRP A 89 1.78 17.43 -5.10
C TRP A 89 1.94 17.39 -6.62
N THR A 90 2.49 18.42 -7.23
CA THR A 90 2.64 18.46 -8.70
C THR A 90 4.02 18.88 -9.12
N ASN A 91 4.50 18.38 -10.26
CA ASN A 91 5.69 18.94 -10.91
C ASN A 91 5.35 20.17 -11.77
N GLU A 92 6.35 20.73 -12.44
CA GLU A 92 6.20 21.87 -13.36
C GLU A 92 5.27 21.63 -14.56
N LYS A 93 5.06 20.37 -14.95
CA LYS A 93 4.14 19.97 -16.02
C LYS A 93 2.70 19.80 -15.52
N GLY A 94 2.46 19.90 -14.21
CA GLY A 94 1.16 19.64 -13.59
C GLY A 94 0.87 18.16 -13.31
N GLU A 95 1.86 17.27 -13.51
CA GLU A 95 1.71 15.84 -13.23
C GLU A 95 1.67 15.61 -11.71
N ILE A 96 0.75 14.74 -11.26
CA ILE A 96 0.57 14.43 -9.83
C ILE A 96 1.69 13.51 -9.36
N ILE A 97 2.39 13.92 -8.31
CA ILE A 97 3.39 13.11 -7.61
C ILE A 97 2.66 12.30 -6.56
N LYS A 98 2.28 11.07 -6.92
CA LYS A 98 1.55 10.14 -6.04
C LYS A 98 2.48 9.45 -5.06
N GLY A 99 1.90 8.94 -3.98
CA GLY A 99 2.57 8.05 -3.04
C GLY A 99 1.93 6.67 -3.01
N GLY A 100 2.40 5.73 -3.84
CA GLY A 100 1.73 4.42 -3.99
C GLY A 100 0.26 4.61 -4.38
N SER A 101 -0.66 4.09 -3.56
CA SER A 101 -2.11 4.28 -3.71
C SER A 101 -2.63 5.61 -3.13
N SER A 102 -1.78 6.47 -2.59
CA SER A 102 -2.13 7.76 -1.98
C SER A 102 -1.92 8.92 -2.95
N ILE A 103 -2.74 9.96 -2.81
CA ILE A 103 -2.73 11.18 -3.64
C ILE A 103 -1.40 11.93 -3.60
N ASN A 104 -0.63 11.78 -2.51
CA ASN A 104 0.69 12.37 -2.34
C ASN A 104 1.60 11.49 -1.45
N PRO A 105 2.93 11.71 -1.46
CA PRO A 105 3.88 10.93 -0.66
C PRO A 105 3.76 11.15 0.85
N PHE A 106 3.25 12.31 1.29
CA PHE A 106 3.10 12.62 2.70
C PHE A 106 2.07 11.70 3.38
N ILE A 107 0.92 11.46 2.74
CA ILE A 107 -0.11 10.53 3.25
C ILE A 107 0.38 9.10 3.22
N GLN A 108 1.09 8.69 2.15
CA GLN A 108 1.69 7.37 2.09
C GLN A 108 2.59 7.13 3.31
N LEU A 109 3.52 8.05 3.58
CA LEU A 109 4.43 7.97 4.73
C LEU A 109 3.71 8.07 6.09
N LYS A 110 2.62 8.83 6.19
CA LYS A 110 1.78 8.90 7.38
C LYS A 110 1.14 7.54 7.67
N ASN A 111 0.51 6.93 6.68
CA ASN A 111 -0.13 5.62 6.80
C ASN A 111 0.90 4.50 7.05
N GLN A 112 2.05 4.54 6.38
CA GLN A 112 3.16 3.62 6.62
C GLN A 112 3.67 3.75 8.07
N LYS A 113 3.83 4.97 8.60
CA LYS A 113 4.22 5.18 9.99
C LYS A 113 3.20 4.63 10.98
N ASP A 114 1.91 4.85 10.75
CA ASP A 114 0.86 4.33 11.64
C ASP A 114 0.85 2.79 11.68
N ARG A 115 1.06 2.14 10.53
CA ARG A 115 1.23 0.68 10.46
C ARG A 115 2.54 0.22 11.10
N PHE A 116 3.63 0.94 10.87
CA PHE A 116 4.92 0.67 11.47
C PHE A 116 4.87 0.74 13.01
N ILE A 117 4.19 1.74 13.58
CA ILE A 117 3.98 1.85 15.04
C ILE A 117 3.30 0.58 15.58
N LYS A 118 2.21 0.14 14.96
CA LYS A 118 1.51 -1.10 15.38
C LYS A 118 2.42 -2.32 15.29
N VAL A 119 3.25 -2.43 14.24
CA VAL A 119 4.21 -3.54 14.11
C VAL A 119 5.25 -3.47 15.22
N VAL A 120 5.80 -2.29 15.50
CA VAL A 120 6.81 -2.11 16.55
C VAL A 120 6.23 -2.46 17.92
N GLU A 121 5.06 -1.93 18.26
CA GLU A 121 4.38 -2.18 19.53
C GLU A 121 4.10 -3.66 19.75
N ASN A 122 3.68 -4.39 18.70
CA ASN A 122 3.27 -5.79 18.83
C ASN A 122 4.41 -6.81 18.62
N GLN A 123 5.48 -6.45 17.91
CA GLN A 123 6.48 -7.42 17.44
C GLN A 123 7.92 -7.07 17.80
N ILE A 124 8.20 -5.85 18.28
CA ILE A 124 9.56 -5.36 18.51
C ILE A 124 9.78 -4.94 19.97
N LEU A 125 8.92 -4.10 20.56
CA LEU A 125 9.19 -3.47 21.86
C LEU A 125 9.53 -4.48 22.96
N ASP A 126 8.76 -5.57 23.08
CA ASP A 126 8.98 -6.61 24.10
C ASP A 126 10.24 -7.46 23.88
N ARG A 127 10.86 -7.35 22.69
CA ARG A 127 12.08 -8.07 22.30
C ARG A 127 13.33 -7.20 22.35
N LEU A 128 13.20 -5.90 22.60
CA LEU A 128 14.35 -4.99 22.71
C LEU A 128 15.16 -5.30 23.99
N PRO A 129 16.49 -5.09 23.95
CA PRO A 129 17.33 -5.15 25.15
C PRO A 129 16.84 -4.17 26.23
N THR A 130 17.00 -4.52 27.50
CA THR A 130 16.58 -3.66 28.63
C THR A 130 17.31 -2.32 28.71
N SER A 131 18.46 -2.19 28.04
CA SER A 131 19.22 -0.94 27.93
C SER A 131 18.65 0.02 26.89
N ASP A 132 17.78 -0.46 26.02
CA ASP A 132 17.35 0.23 24.83
C ASP A 132 15.94 0.82 25.05
N CYS A 133 15.66 1.92 24.37
CA CYS A 133 14.38 2.60 24.44
C CYS A 133 13.99 3.05 23.03
N PHE A 134 12.76 2.77 22.62
CA PHE A 134 12.26 3.25 21.35
C PHE A 134 10.80 3.62 21.46
N ASN A 135 10.52 4.92 21.33
CA ASN A 135 9.17 5.41 21.09
C ASN A 135 8.90 5.43 19.57
N PRO A 136 8.07 4.52 19.02
CA PRO A 136 7.82 4.46 17.58
C PRO A 136 7.10 5.71 17.03
N TYR A 137 6.44 6.50 17.87
CA TYR A 137 5.86 7.78 17.47
C TYR A 137 6.92 8.83 17.08
N HIS A 138 8.18 8.64 17.48
CA HIS A 138 9.30 9.53 17.12
C HIS A 138 9.98 9.10 15.81
N THR A 139 9.45 8.08 15.12
CA THR A 139 9.92 7.69 13.79
C THR A 139 9.81 8.86 12.80
N VAL A 140 10.92 9.19 12.16
CA VAL A 140 11.02 10.26 11.17
C VAL A 140 10.52 9.75 9.82
N ARG A 141 9.81 10.59 9.07
CA ARG A 141 9.34 10.31 7.72
C ARG A 141 10.10 11.16 6.72
N THR A 142 10.49 10.61 5.58
CA THR A 142 11.30 11.33 4.60
C THR A 142 10.90 10.98 3.17
N VAL A 143 10.64 12.00 2.35
CA VAL A 143 10.53 11.84 0.89
C VAL A 143 11.90 12.16 0.29
N CYS A 144 12.49 11.22 -0.41
CA CYS A 144 13.79 11.38 -1.07
C CYS A 144 13.63 11.36 -2.59
N PHE A 145 13.83 12.54 -3.20
CA PHE A 145 13.79 12.68 -4.65
C PHE A 145 15.11 12.24 -5.30
N GLN A 146 15.01 11.41 -6.33
CA GLN A 146 16.18 10.84 -7.02
C GLN A 146 16.94 11.86 -7.86
N LYS A 147 16.32 13.01 -8.15
CA LYS A 147 16.90 14.13 -8.88
C LYS A 147 16.78 15.39 -8.02
N GLN A 148 17.56 16.42 -8.34
CA GLN A 148 17.50 17.70 -7.66
C GLN A 148 16.12 18.37 -7.82
N ILE A 149 15.61 19.00 -6.77
CA ILE A 149 14.31 19.68 -6.77
C ILE A 149 14.40 21.15 -6.33
N GLU A 150 13.38 21.93 -6.73
CA GLU A 150 13.06 23.24 -6.19
C GLU A 150 11.65 23.18 -5.59
N LEU A 151 11.53 23.34 -4.28
CA LEU A 151 10.23 23.28 -3.59
C LEU A 151 9.48 24.62 -3.70
N ILE A 152 8.23 24.56 -4.18
CA ILE A 152 7.27 25.66 -4.17
C ILE A 152 6.23 25.37 -3.10
N GLY A 153 6.21 26.20 -2.06
CA GLY A 153 5.41 25.97 -0.85
C GLY A 153 6.31 25.61 0.33
N SER A 154 5.71 25.21 1.45
CA SER A 154 6.46 24.79 2.63
C SER A 154 5.76 23.65 3.35
N ILE A 155 6.51 22.93 4.17
CA ILE A 155 5.96 21.93 5.08
C ILE A 155 5.19 22.67 6.19
N PRO A 156 4.03 22.17 6.67
CA PRO A 156 3.34 22.77 7.80
C PRO A 156 4.22 22.71 9.07
N PRO A 157 4.28 23.77 9.89
CA PRO A 157 5.16 23.82 11.07
C PRO A 157 4.99 22.65 12.06
N LYS A 158 3.79 22.08 12.14
CA LYS A 158 3.49 20.90 12.98
C LYS A 158 4.18 19.61 12.52
N GLU A 159 4.55 19.52 11.24
CA GLU A 159 5.18 18.34 10.63
C GLU A 159 6.71 18.47 10.53
N GLU A 160 7.27 19.69 10.59
CA GLU A 160 8.69 19.98 10.31
C GLU A 160 9.69 19.23 11.20
N LEU A 161 9.28 18.77 12.38
CA LEU A 161 10.14 18.00 13.28
C LEU A 161 10.30 16.53 12.85
N ASN A 162 9.29 15.97 12.17
CA ASN A 162 9.19 14.52 11.93
C ASN A 162 8.90 14.18 10.45
N PHE A 163 8.98 15.17 9.56
CA PHE A 163 8.79 15.01 8.13
C PHE A 163 9.76 15.89 7.35
N PHE A 164 10.56 15.26 6.50
CA PHE A 164 11.56 15.93 5.68
C PHE A 164 11.35 15.63 4.19
N ILE A 165 11.67 16.61 3.36
CA ILE A 165 11.78 16.44 1.92
C ILE A 165 13.24 16.70 1.55
N ILE A 166 13.88 15.70 0.96
CA ILE A 166 15.29 15.72 0.58
C ILE A 166 15.44 15.29 -0.87
N ASP A 167 16.59 15.57 -1.46
CA ASP A 167 16.88 15.21 -2.85
C ASP A 167 18.32 14.73 -3.02
N LYS A 168 18.66 14.31 -4.24
CA LYS A 168 19.99 13.83 -4.63
C LYS A 168 21.16 14.76 -4.21
N SER A 169 20.92 16.06 -4.04
CA SER A 169 21.97 17.04 -3.72
C SER A 169 22.21 17.25 -2.23
N ASN A 170 21.27 16.86 -1.35
CA ASN A 170 21.32 17.21 0.07
C ASN A 170 20.96 16.07 1.05
N TYR A 171 20.65 14.87 0.55
CA TYR A 171 20.18 13.78 1.41
C TYR A 171 21.21 13.37 2.47
N LEU A 172 22.51 13.42 2.16
CA LEU A 172 23.55 13.04 3.12
C LEU A 172 23.63 14.00 4.30
N GLU A 173 23.66 15.30 4.02
CA GLU A 173 23.68 16.33 5.05
C GLU A 173 22.43 16.25 5.92
N LYS A 174 21.25 16.09 5.31
CA LYS A 174 19.99 16.03 6.04
C LYS A 174 19.83 14.76 6.86
N ILE A 175 20.22 13.59 6.34
CA ILE A 175 20.22 12.35 7.12
C ILE A 175 21.18 12.47 8.29
N LYS A 176 22.37 13.06 8.09
CA LYS A 176 23.32 13.32 9.17
C LYS A 176 22.72 14.22 10.26
N ASP A 177 22.06 15.31 9.86
CA ASP A 177 21.39 16.22 10.79
C ASP A 177 20.30 15.49 11.60
N ILE A 178 19.53 14.60 10.96
CA ILE A 178 18.48 13.81 11.62
C ILE A 178 19.06 12.86 12.66
N ILE A 179 20.12 12.10 12.33
CA ILE A 179 20.68 11.08 13.22
C ILE A 179 21.57 11.66 14.34
N ASP A 180 22.00 12.92 14.21
CA ASP A 180 22.77 13.63 15.23
C ASP A 180 21.88 14.25 16.33
N ILE A 181 20.56 14.38 16.10
CA ILE A 181 19.62 14.91 17.09
C ILE A 181 19.54 13.95 18.27
N THR A 182 19.64 14.50 19.49
CA THR A 182 19.47 13.71 20.70
C THR A 182 18.00 13.63 21.07
N ASP A 183 17.43 12.45 20.94
CA ASP A 183 16.12 12.10 21.43
C ASP A 183 16.27 11.18 22.64
N LYS A 184 15.64 11.52 23.77
CA LYS A 184 15.72 10.70 24.99
C LYS A 184 14.86 9.45 24.91
N GLU A 185 13.92 9.41 23.97
CA GLU A 185 12.98 8.31 23.78
C GLU A 185 13.41 7.38 22.63
N VAL A 186 14.60 7.61 22.06
CA VAL A 186 15.21 6.74 21.04
C VAL A 186 16.69 6.51 21.39
N SER A 187 16.99 5.31 21.86
CA SER A 187 18.34 4.82 22.14
C SER A 187 18.39 3.33 21.81
N LEU A 188 19.01 3.00 20.69
CA LEU A 188 19.09 1.65 20.13
C LEU A 188 20.53 1.18 20.00
N THR A 189 20.79 -0.06 20.38
CA THR A 189 22.08 -0.72 20.21
C THR A 189 22.05 -1.66 19.01
N LYS A 190 23.20 -2.27 18.70
CA LYS A 190 23.31 -3.28 17.62
C LYS A 190 22.42 -4.49 17.85
N GLU A 191 22.17 -4.87 19.10
CA GLU A 191 21.29 -5.99 19.43
C GLU A 191 19.85 -5.69 19.04
N SER A 192 19.40 -4.44 19.19
CA SER A 192 18.10 -4.01 18.68
C SER A 192 17.98 -4.17 17.17
N TYR A 193 19.05 -3.94 16.41
CA TYR A 193 19.01 -4.08 14.95
C TYR A 193 18.69 -5.52 14.53
N ASP A 194 19.10 -6.54 15.30
CA ASP A 194 18.74 -7.94 15.04
C ASP A 194 17.23 -8.16 15.16
N VAL A 195 16.58 -7.54 16.14
CA VAL A 195 15.11 -7.61 16.29
C VAL A 195 14.40 -7.00 15.07
N PHE A 196 14.88 -5.86 14.56
CA PHE A 196 14.33 -5.25 13.35
C PHE A 196 14.52 -6.15 12.12
N LYS A 197 15.67 -6.82 11.97
CA LYS A 197 15.94 -7.73 10.85
C LYS A 197 15.01 -8.94 10.80
N ASP A 198 14.59 -9.44 11.96
CA ASP A 198 13.66 -10.56 12.04
C ASP A 198 12.24 -10.19 11.60
N VAL A 199 11.83 -8.95 11.90
CA VAL A 199 10.47 -8.42 11.60
C VAL A 199 10.38 -7.85 10.19
N PHE A 200 11.43 -7.15 9.75
CA PHE A 200 11.57 -6.56 8.42
C PHE A 200 12.58 -7.37 7.61
N ARG A 201 12.09 -8.47 7.02
CA ARG A 201 12.96 -9.46 6.38
C ARG A 201 13.48 -8.93 5.04
N ALA A 202 14.79 -9.04 4.87
CA ALA A 202 15.52 -8.65 3.68
C ALA A 202 16.91 -9.33 3.68
N ASP A 203 17.43 -9.62 2.49
CA ASP A 203 18.73 -10.26 2.32
C ASP A 203 19.87 -9.25 2.51
N ILE A 204 21.05 -9.74 2.89
CA ILE A 204 22.26 -8.90 2.96
C ILE A 204 22.57 -8.38 1.56
N PHE A 205 22.71 -7.06 1.43
CA PHE A 205 22.98 -6.42 0.15
C PHE A 205 24.47 -6.11 0.01
N ASP A 206 25.14 -6.85 -0.88
CA ASP A 206 26.55 -6.60 -1.20
C ASP A 206 26.67 -5.51 -2.26
N LEU A 207 27.25 -4.38 -1.86
CA LEU A 207 27.53 -3.24 -2.75
C LEU A 207 28.54 -3.58 -3.85
N SER A 208 29.36 -4.64 -3.66
CA SER A 208 30.38 -5.07 -4.61
C SER A 208 29.85 -5.95 -5.75
N GLU A 209 28.59 -6.39 -5.68
CA GLU A 209 27.95 -7.13 -6.76
C GLU A 209 27.79 -6.26 -8.02
N ASN A 210 28.61 -6.56 -9.03
CA ASN A 210 28.54 -5.97 -10.37
C ASN A 210 27.82 -6.91 -11.33
N TYR A 211 26.63 -6.52 -11.78
CA TYR A 211 25.92 -7.17 -12.88
C TYR A 211 26.23 -6.38 -14.15
N GLY A 212 27.27 -6.80 -14.88
CA GLY A 212 27.87 -6.08 -16.01
C GLY A 212 27.02 -5.93 -17.27
N GLU A 213 25.70 -5.97 -17.20
CA GLU A 213 24.81 -5.73 -18.34
C GLU A 213 23.71 -4.74 -17.93
N THR A 214 23.90 -3.48 -18.32
CA THR A 214 22.84 -2.47 -18.31
C THR A 214 21.99 -2.66 -19.57
N THR A 215 20.80 -3.22 -19.43
CA THR A 215 19.69 -2.83 -20.31
C THR A 215 19.23 -1.45 -19.87
N ASP A 216 19.55 -0.45 -20.69
CA ASP A 216 19.12 0.93 -20.53
C ASP A 216 17.58 1.00 -20.67
N PHE A 217 16.88 1.08 -19.54
CA PHE A 217 15.45 1.38 -19.48
C PHE A 217 15.27 2.82 -18.99
N THR A 218 15.92 3.77 -19.66
CA THR A 218 15.57 5.17 -19.50
C THR A 218 14.23 5.45 -20.16
N THR A 219 13.35 6.08 -19.39
CA THR A 219 12.08 6.72 -19.79
C THR A 219 10.93 5.83 -20.26
N TYR A 220 10.10 5.40 -19.31
CA TYR A 220 8.65 5.32 -19.54
C TYR A 220 7.95 6.33 -18.63
N GLU A 221 8.03 7.62 -18.98
CA GLU A 221 6.98 8.56 -18.57
C GLU A 221 5.78 8.29 -19.49
N THR A 222 4.90 7.37 -19.11
CA THR A 222 3.58 7.28 -19.76
C THR A 222 2.68 8.33 -19.13
N ALA A 223 2.81 9.58 -19.60
CA ALA A 223 1.75 10.56 -19.40
C ALA A 223 0.44 9.95 -19.93
N LEU A 224 -0.63 10.05 -19.13
CA LEU A 224 -1.94 9.53 -19.53
C LEU A 224 -2.49 10.40 -20.65
N ASP A 225 -2.74 9.79 -21.80
CA ASP A 225 -3.27 10.47 -22.98
C ASP A 225 -4.79 10.26 -23.06
N PHE A 226 -5.53 11.19 -22.44
CA PHE A 226 -6.99 11.17 -22.46
C PHE A 226 -7.58 11.40 -23.86
N GLU A 227 -6.84 12.03 -24.78
CA GLU A 227 -7.35 12.31 -26.13
C GLU A 227 -7.44 11.05 -26.97
N ASN A 228 -6.51 10.11 -26.77
CA ASN A 228 -6.44 8.84 -27.49
C ASN A 228 -7.38 7.74 -26.97
N LEU A 229 -8.21 8.01 -25.96
CA LEU A 229 -9.24 7.07 -25.51
C LEU A 229 -10.37 6.93 -26.52
N TYR A 230 -10.92 5.71 -26.65
CA TYR A 230 -12.10 5.46 -27.47
C TYR A 230 -13.34 6.19 -26.92
N PRO A 231 -14.35 6.50 -27.76
CA PRO A 231 -15.54 7.23 -27.31
C PRO A 231 -16.29 6.57 -26.15
N ASP A 232 -16.41 5.24 -26.16
CA ASP A 232 -17.02 4.44 -25.08
C ASP A 232 -16.20 4.50 -23.78
N GLN A 233 -14.87 4.47 -23.88
CA GLN A 233 -13.96 4.65 -22.73
C GLN A 233 -14.08 6.05 -22.13
N LYS A 234 -14.21 7.09 -22.95
CA LYS A 234 -14.47 8.47 -22.50
C LYS A 234 -15.82 8.56 -21.78
N SER A 235 -16.87 7.94 -22.32
CA SER A 235 -18.17 7.87 -21.67
C SER A 235 -18.12 7.12 -20.33
N ALA A 236 -17.40 5.99 -20.26
CA ALA A 236 -17.19 5.26 -19.02
C ALA A 236 -16.54 6.14 -17.94
N LEU A 237 -15.50 6.91 -18.30
CA LEU A 237 -14.83 7.83 -17.38
C LEU A 237 -15.75 8.98 -16.91
N GLN A 238 -16.63 9.48 -17.77
CA GLN A 238 -17.63 10.49 -17.39
C GLN A 238 -18.66 9.93 -16.39
N GLU A 239 -19.14 8.70 -16.63
CA GLU A 239 -20.07 8.04 -15.72
C GLU A 239 -19.41 7.72 -14.37
N ILE A 240 -18.13 7.32 -14.39
CA ILE A 240 -17.32 7.14 -13.19
C ILE A 240 -17.14 8.48 -12.47
N GLU A 241 -16.81 9.57 -13.17
CA GLU A 241 -16.69 10.89 -12.54
C GLU A 241 -18.00 11.33 -11.86
N SER A 242 -19.15 11.09 -12.50
CA SER A 242 -20.46 11.31 -11.89
C SER A 242 -20.65 10.45 -10.65
N PHE A 243 -20.26 9.18 -10.71
CA PHE A 243 -20.32 8.24 -9.60
C PHE A 243 -19.48 8.70 -8.41
N LEU A 244 -18.26 9.19 -8.65
CA LEU A 244 -17.39 9.68 -7.58
C LEU A 244 -17.97 10.88 -6.84
N LYS A 245 -18.77 11.71 -7.52
CA LYS A 245 -19.43 12.90 -6.95
C LYS A 245 -20.76 12.60 -6.24
N SER A 246 -21.36 11.43 -6.48
CA SER A 246 -22.60 11.01 -5.83
C SER A 246 -22.36 10.67 -4.34
N GLU A 247 -23.29 11.02 -3.45
CA GLU A 247 -23.23 10.59 -2.05
C GLU A 247 -23.94 9.24 -1.82
N ASP A 248 -24.89 8.89 -2.69
CA ASP A 248 -25.75 7.71 -2.55
C ASP A 248 -25.15 6.46 -3.22
N GLU A 249 -24.51 6.63 -4.38
CA GLU A 249 -23.94 5.53 -5.15
C GLU A 249 -22.66 5.01 -4.48
N ARG A 250 -22.61 3.74 -4.10
CA ARG A 250 -21.41 3.13 -3.45
C ARG A 250 -20.71 2.10 -4.31
N PHE A 251 -21.41 1.55 -5.28
CA PHE A 251 -20.86 0.59 -6.23
C PHE A 251 -20.90 1.13 -7.66
N PHE A 252 -19.81 0.94 -8.39
CA PHE A 252 -19.78 1.10 -9.84
C PHE A 252 -19.31 -0.19 -10.48
N VAL A 253 -20.00 -0.66 -11.50
CA VAL A 253 -19.71 -1.91 -12.20
C VAL A 253 -19.33 -1.56 -13.64
N LEU A 254 -18.04 -1.65 -13.95
CA LEU A 254 -17.51 -1.44 -15.31
C LEU A 254 -17.36 -2.79 -16.01
N GLN A 255 -18.23 -3.07 -16.97
CA GLN A 255 -18.23 -4.32 -17.71
C GLN A 255 -17.78 -4.16 -19.15
N GLY A 256 -17.41 -5.28 -19.74
CA GLY A 256 -17.03 -5.35 -21.15
C GLY A 256 -16.36 -6.67 -21.44
N THR A 257 -16.35 -7.06 -22.70
CA THR A 257 -15.70 -8.30 -23.12
C THR A 257 -14.19 -8.22 -22.98
N SER A 258 -13.53 -9.37 -23.01
CA SER A 258 -12.08 -9.47 -23.12
C SER A 258 -11.53 -8.54 -24.22
N LEU A 259 -10.38 -7.91 -23.98
CA LEU A 259 -9.72 -6.94 -24.88
C LEU A 259 -10.46 -5.62 -25.12
N SER A 260 -11.53 -5.29 -24.37
CA SER A 260 -12.21 -3.98 -24.47
C SER A 260 -11.43 -2.81 -23.81
N GLY A 261 -10.26 -3.07 -23.23
CA GLY A 261 -9.43 -2.04 -22.60
C GLY A 261 -9.86 -1.62 -21.19
N LYS A 262 -10.68 -2.41 -20.48
CA LYS A 262 -11.09 -2.13 -19.08
C LYS A 262 -9.90 -1.92 -18.14
N THR A 263 -8.95 -2.85 -18.12
CA THR A 263 -7.72 -2.72 -17.32
C THR A 263 -6.89 -1.50 -17.75
N HIS A 264 -6.90 -1.15 -19.04
CA HIS A 264 -6.24 0.05 -19.55
C HIS A 264 -6.88 1.34 -19.04
N LEU A 265 -8.17 1.33 -18.65
CA LEU A 265 -8.84 2.50 -18.07
C LEU A 265 -8.47 2.75 -16.62
N ILE A 266 -7.98 1.76 -15.87
CA ILE A 266 -7.70 1.87 -14.42
C ILE A 266 -6.79 3.07 -14.07
N PRO A 267 -5.68 3.34 -14.77
CA PRO A 267 -4.85 4.53 -14.50
C PRO A 267 -5.61 5.85 -14.67
N PHE A 268 -6.49 5.92 -15.67
CA PHE A 268 -7.35 7.08 -15.93
C PHE A 268 -8.41 7.24 -14.84
N ILE A 269 -8.99 6.13 -14.37
CA ILE A 269 -9.93 6.11 -13.24
C ILE A 269 -9.25 6.64 -11.97
N GLN A 270 -8.02 6.19 -11.67
CA GLN A 270 -7.25 6.72 -10.56
C GLN A 270 -6.99 8.22 -10.70
N ASP A 271 -6.62 8.69 -11.90
CA ASP A 271 -6.41 10.11 -12.15
C ASP A 271 -7.70 10.94 -11.95
N VAL A 272 -8.83 10.46 -12.48
CA VAL A 272 -10.16 11.05 -12.24
C VAL A 272 -10.50 11.06 -10.74
N ALA A 273 -10.19 10.00 -9.99
CA ALA A 273 -10.38 9.94 -8.54
C ALA A 273 -9.57 11.00 -7.79
N TYR A 274 -8.26 11.07 -8.06
CA TYR A 274 -7.40 12.09 -7.46
C TYR A 274 -7.81 13.50 -7.87
N ASN A 275 -8.32 13.68 -9.10
CA ASN A 275 -8.87 14.94 -9.57
C ASN A 275 -10.11 15.40 -8.82
N ASN A 276 -10.89 14.45 -8.31
CA ASN A 276 -12.05 14.66 -7.44
C ASN A 276 -11.69 14.62 -5.94
N GLN A 277 -10.43 14.86 -5.58
CA GLN A 277 -9.95 14.98 -4.18
C GLN A 277 -10.09 13.70 -3.36
N ILE A 278 -10.19 12.53 -4.01
CA ILE A 278 -10.13 11.25 -3.33
C ILE A 278 -8.68 11.01 -2.89
N PRO A 279 -8.40 10.84 -1.60
CA PRO A 279 -7.03 10.79 -1.08
C PRO A 279 -6.33 9.45 -1.34
N GLU A 280 -7.10 8.40 -1.62
CA GLU A 280 -6.58 7.04 -1.73
C GLU A 280 -7.35 6.22 -2.77
N ALA A 281 -6.65 5.64 -3.75
CA ALA A 281 -7.22 4.76 -4.77
C ALA A 281 -6.44 3.44 -4.85
N ARG A 282 -7.03 2.38 -4.28
CA ARG A 282 -6.44 1.05 -4.14
C ARG A 282 -6.84 0.15 -5.30
N LEU A 283 -5.89 -0.66 -5.78
CA LEU A 283 -6.12 -1.63 -6.84
C LEU A 283 -6.13 -3.03 -6.25
N PHE A 284 -7.19 -3.79 -6.52
CA PHE A 284 -7.38 -5.13 -5.98
C PHE A 284 -7.59 -6.17 -7.07
N ALA A 285 -7.16 -7.38 -6.77
CA ALA A 285 -7.56 -8.59 -7.46
C ALA A 285 -8.01 -9.64 -6.44
N SER A 286 -8.81 -10.61 -6.87
CA SER A 286 -9.37 -11.62 -5.96
C SER A 286 -8.29 -12.34 -5.14
N SER A 287 -7.21 -12.80 -5.77
CA SER A 287 -6.12 -13.56 -5.13
C SER A 287 -4.72 -13.10 -5.58
N GLY A 288 -3.69 -13.47 -4.82
CA GLY A 288 -2.29 -13.13 -5.17
C GLY A 288 -1.87 -13.70 -6.52
N ARG A 289 -2.42 -14.85 -6.93
CA ARG A 289 -2.19 -15.42 -8.26
C ARG A 289 -2.75 -14.53 -9.37
N VAL A 290 -3.93 -13.95 -9.17
CA VAL A 290 -4.56 -13.06 -10.14
C VAL A 290 -3.82 -11.73 -10.19
N ALA A 291 -3.51 -11.13 -9.04
CA ALA A 291 -2.69 -9.93 -8.93
C ALA A 291 -1.34 -10.07 -9.68
N ASN A 292 -0.62 -11.16 -9.43
CA ASN A 292 0.66 -11.44 -10.10
C ASN A 292 0.52 -11.66 -11.61
N ASN A 293 -0.62 -12.18 -12.08
CA ASN A 293 -0.87 -12.32 -13.51
C ASN A 293 -1.18 -10.98 -14.17
N LEU A 294 -1.91 -10.08 -13.49
CA LEU A 294 -2.18 -8.72 -13.98
C LEU A 294 -0.90 -7.88 -14.05
N LEU A 295 -0.01 -8.03 -13.06
CA LEU A 295 1.29 -7.34 -13.02
C LEU A 295 2.21 -7.75 -14.19
N LYS A 296 2.08 -8.98 -14.74
CA LYS A 296 2.86 -9.37 -15.93
C LYS A 296 2.47 -8.62 -17.19
N ASN A 297 1.23 -8.15 -17.25
CA ASN A 297 0.64 -7.54 -18.45
C ASN A 297 0.52 -6.02 -18.32
N THR A 298 0.73 -5.47 -17.12
CA THR A 298 0.56 -4.05 -16.80
C THR A 298 1.58 -3.62 -15.76
N ASN A 299 1.96 -2.34 -15.73
CA ASN A 299 2.79 -1.78 -14.67
C ASN A 299 1.96 -1.39 -13.42
N LEU A 300 0.77 -1.98 -13.26
CA LEU A 300 -0.13 -1.69 -12.15
C LEU A 300 0.07 -2.71 -11.03
N GLU A 301 0.26 -2.19 -9.82
CA GLU A 301 0.44 -3.00 -8.62
C GLU A 301 -0.93 -3.28 -8.01
N PHE A 302 -1.43 -4.49 -8.23
CA PHE A 302 -2.67 -4.99 -7.63
C PHE A 302 -2.38 -5.71 -6.31
N GLU A 303 -3.17 -5.41 -5.28
CA GLU A 303 -3.16 -6.14 -4.02
C GLU A 303 -4.17 -7.30 -4.07
N SER A 304 -3.87 -8.41 -3.40
CA SER A 304 -4.85 -9.48 -3.26
C SER A 304 -5.83 -9.17 -2.13
N ILE A 305 -7.14 -9.23 -2.42
CA ILE A 305 -8.19 -9.06 -1.39
C ILE A 305 -7.94 -10.01 -0.22
N TYR A 306 -7.70 -11.30 -0.48
CA TYR A 306 -7.43 -12.28 0.58
C TYR A 306 -6.29 -11.86 1.53
N SER A 307 -5.13 -11.49 1.00
CA SER A 307 -4.00 -11.07 1.86
C SER A 307 -4.23 -9.71 2.53
N TYR A 308 -5.07 -8.88 1.90
CA TYR A 308 -5.34 -7.53 2.36
C TYR A 308 -6.29 -7.55 3.57
N ILE A 309 -7.46 -8.17 3.41
CA ILE A 309 -8.55 -8.07 4.40
C ILE A 309 -8.46 -9.12 5.51
N TYR A 310 -7.81 -10.26 5.30
CA TYR A 310 -7.70 -11.29 6.34
C TYR A 310 -6.34 -11.30 7.03
N GLY A 311 -6.34 -11.65 8.32
CA GLY A 311 -5.14 -11.86 9.12
C GLY A 311 -5.38 -11.58 10.61
N GLY A 312 -4.34 -11.76 11.42
CA GLY A 312 -4.44 -11.70 12.88
C GLY A 312 -4.43 -13.09 13.51
N SER A 313 -4.68 -13.16 14.81
CA SER A 313 -4.69 -14.42 15.57
C SER A 313 -5.82 -15.33 15.12
N ILE A 314 -5.48 -16.54 14.69
CA ILE A 314 -6.42 -17.57 14.28
C ILE A 314 -7.30 -17.94 15.47
N THR A 315 -8.62 -18.02 15.25
CA THR A 315 -9.58 -18.50 16.24
C THR A 315 -10.06 -19.89 15.86
N ASN A 316 -10.05 -20.81 16.82
CA ASN A 316 -10.65 -22.14 16.65
C ASN A 316 -12.12 -22.05 17.03
N SER A 317 -13.02 -22.33 16.08
CA SER A 317 -14.41 -22.58 16.44
C SER A 317 -14.54 -24.03 16.87
N ALA A 318 -14.50 -24.30 18.18
CA ALA A 318 -15.11 -25.52 18.68
C ALA A 318 -16.58 -25.48 18.24
N THR A 319 -17.04 -26.48 17.52
CA THR A 319 -18.41 -26.56 17.01
C THR A 319 -19.39 -26.50 18.18
N GLU A 320 -19.94 -25.32 18.48
CA GLU A 320 -21.11 -25.14 19.34
C GLU A 320 -22.37 -25.57 18.59
N GLU A 321 -22.46 -26.86 18.25
CA GLU A 321 -23.76 -27.50 18.03
C GLU A 321 -23.99 -28.46 19.19
N LYS A 322 -24.69 -27.94 20.21
CA LYS A 322 -25.38 -28.76 21.21
C LYS A 322 -26.54 -29.47 20.51
N GLU A 323 -26.30 -30.65 19.96
CA GLU A 323 -27.29 -31.71 19.96
C GLU A 323 -26.65 -32.97 20.53
N GLU A 324 -27.18 -33.38 21.68
CA GLU A 324 -26.88 -34.65 22.35
C GLU A 324 -27.17 -35.80 21.38
N SER A 325 -26.12 -36.34 20.77
CA SER A 325 -26.14 -37.71 20.26
C SER A 325 -24.82 -38.38 20.66
N GLU A 326 -24.93 -39.24 21.67
CA GLU A 326 -23.88 -40.16 22.05
C GLU A 326 -23.61 -41.11 20.87
N ASN A 327 -22.31 -41.31 20.60
CA ASN A 327 -21.68 -42.21 19.62
C ASN A 327 -21.30 -41.57 18.27
N GLN A 328 -20.02 -41.18 18.13
CA GLN A 328 -19.02 -41.92 17.32
C GLN A 328 -17.67 -41.20 17.38
N ASP A 329 -16.60 -41.98 17.59
CA ASP A 329 -15.21 -41.58 17.36
C ASP A 329 -15.05 -41.21 15.87
N GLU A 330 -15.13 -39.92 15.55
CA GLU A 330 -14.60 -39.36 14.31
C GLU A 330 -13.68 -38.20 14.69
N ASP A 331 -12.46 -38.23 14.16
CA ASP A 331 -11.45 -37.17 14.28
C ASP A 331 -12.05 -35.82 13.84
N LYS A 332 -12.67 -35.07 14.76
CA LYS A 332 -13.16 -33.71 14.49
C LYS A 332 -11.95 -32.83 14.26
N ILE A 333 -11.71 -32.50 13.00
CA ILE A 333 -10.70 -31.54 12.59
C ILE A 333 -11.16 -30.15 13.07
N ASP A 334 -10.37 -29.51 13.92
CA ASP A 334 -10.65 -28.15 14.38
C ASP A 334 -10.60 -27.20 13.18
N LEU A 335 -11.67 -26.40 13.00
CA LEU A 335 -11.72 -25.39 11.96
C LEU A 335 -10.99 -24.13 12.44
N GLU A 336 -9.87 -23.83 11.79
CA GLU A 336 -9.14 -22.58 11.93
C GLU A 336 -9.84 -21.48 11.14
N ILE A 337 -10.22 -20.41 11.82
CA ILE A 337 -10.80 -19.23 11.18
C ILE A 337 -9.78 -18.10 11.18
N VAL A 338 -9.40 -17.65 9.99
CA VAL A 338 -8.60 -16.44 9.81
C VAL A 338 -9.54 -15.24 9.85
N PRO A 339 -9.44 -14.36 10.85
CA PRO A 339 -10.41 -13.29 11.04
C PRO A 339 -10.27 -12.18 9.99
N LEU A 340 -11.35 -11.41 9.84
CA LEU A 340 -11.40 -10.19 9.06
C LEU A 340 -10.71 -9.05 9.84
N LYS A 341 -9.80 -8.34 9.18
CA LYS A 341 -9.18 -7.12 9.72
C LYS A 341 -10.18 -5.98 9.70
N LYS A 342 -9.94 -4.97 10.51
CA LYS A 342 -10.60 -3.67 10.37
C LYS A 342 -9.84 -2.82 9.37
N SER A 343 -10.54 -2.18 8.43
CA SER A 343 -9.90 -1.22 7.51
C SER A 343 -9.34 -0.03 8.28
N ASP A 344 -8.09 0.32 7.94
CA ASP A 344 -7.41 1.55 8.37
C ASP A 344 -7.18 2.49 7.18
N ASP A 345 -7.94 2.28 6.10
CA ASP A 345 -7.90 3.09 4.89
C ASP A 345 -8.64 4.41 5.12
N THR A 346 -8.36 5.43 4.31
CA THR A 346 -9.07 6.71 4.42
C THR A 346 -10.58 6.54 4.27
N GLU A 347 -11.37 7.39 4.95
CA GLU A 347 -12.84 7.31 4.94
C GLU A 347 -13.42 7.54 3.54
N GLU A 348 -12.69 8.23 2.66
CA GLU A 348 -13.05 8.52 1.28
C GLU A 348 -12.34 7.60 0.25
N ALA A 349 -11.62 6.56 0.70
CA ALA A 349 -10.86 5.69 -0.19
C ALA A 349 -11.74 5.05 -1.29
N ILE A 350 -11.16 4.87 -2.48
CA ILE A 350 -11.78 4.10 -3.55
C ILE A 350 -11.06 2.77 -3.77
N PHE A 351 -11.83 1.69 -3.86
CA PHE A 351 -11.33 0.34 -4.12
C PHE A 351 -11.70 -0.06 -5.54
N ILE A 352 -10.70 -0.19 -6.41
CA ILE A 352 -10.87 -0.59 -7.80
C ILE A 352 -10.46 -2.04 -7.91
N VAL A 353 -11.39 -2.91 -8.24
CA VAL A 353 -11.20 -4.36 -8.24
C VAL A 353 -11.24 -4.86 -9.68
N ASP A 354 -10.11 -5.36 -10.20
CA ASP A 354 -10.08 -5.98 -11.53
C ASP A 354 -10.36 -7.49 -11.45
N GLU A 355 -10.75 -8.07 -12.58
CA GLU A 355 -11.16 -9.47 -12.68
C GLU A 355 -12.29 -9.83 -11.69
N SER A 356 -13.22 -8.90 -11.47
CA SER A 356 -14.27 -8.98 -10.44
C SER A 356 -15.29 -10.10 -10.66
N HIS A 357 -15.33 -10.71 -11.85
CA HIS A 357 -16.12 -11.92 -12.10
C HIS A 357 -15.68 -13.11 -11.24
N LEU A 358 -14.47 -13.06 -10.66
CA LEU A 358 -13.95 -14.05 -9.71
C LEU A 358 -14.39 -13.81 -8.27
N ILE A 359 -15.22 -12.80 -8.01
CA ILE A 359 -15.65 -12.39 -6.67
C ILE A 359 -17.17 -12.55 -6.58
N SER A 360 -17.60 -13.26 -5.54
CA SER A 360 -19.01 -13.56 -5.27
C SER A 360 -19.23 -13.89 -3.80
N ASP A 361 -20.50 -14.02 -3.43
CA ASP A 361 -20.96 -14.46 -2.11
C ASP A 361 -21.12 -15.98 -1.97
N ASN A 362 -20.49 -16.72 -2.88
CA ASN A 362 -20.42 -18.17 -2.81
C ASN A 362 -19.57 -18.61 -1.62
N TYR A 363 -20.12 -19.50 -0.79
CA TYR A 363 -19.43 -20.01 0.39
C TYR A 363 -18.23 -20.88 0.01
N HIS A 364 -17.08 -20.59 0.61
CA HIS A 364 -15.84 -21.32 0.42
C HIS A 364 -15.16 -21.59 1.77
N GLN A 365 -14.88 -22.86 2.02
CA GLN A 365 -14.18 -23.35 3.22
C GLN A 365 -13.33 -24.56 2.80
N SER A 366 -12.09 -24.62 3.31
CA SER A 366 -11.26 -25.83 3.23
C SER A 366 -11.59 -26.77 4.41
N ILE A 367 -11.00 -27.96 4.43
CA ILE A 367 -11.31 -28.97 5.46
C ILE A 367 -11.12 -28.42 6.88
N ASP A 368 -10.03 -27.70 7.10
CA ASP A 368 -9.53 -27.20 8.38
C ASP A 368 -9.39 -25.67 8.43
N LEU A 369 -9.68 -24.96 7.33
CA LEU A 369 -9.42 -23.52 7.23
C LEU A 369 -10.58 -22.76 6.57
N ARG A 370 -11.01 -21.67 7.20
CA ARG A 370 -11.94 -20.69 6.63
C ARG A 370 -11.44 -19.26 6.82
N PHE A 371 -11.58 -18.43 5.80
CA PHE A 371 -11.35 -17.00 5.90
C PHE A 371 -12.68 -16.29 6.20
N GLY A 372 -12.70 -15.47 7.26
CA GLY A 372 -13.88 -14.70 7.65
C GLY A 372 -15.16 -15.52 7.72
N SER A 373 -16.20 -15.04 7.01
CA SER A 373 -17.49 -15.72 6.90
C SER A 373 -17.50 -16.84 5.85
N GLY A 374 -16.43 -16.99 5.07
CA GLY A 374 -16.34 -17.89 3.93
C GLY A 374 -16.93 -17.29 2.64
N LYS A 375 -17.33 -16.02 2.64
CA LYS A 375 -17.91 -15.32 1.48
C LYS A 375 -17.09 -14.08 1.16
N LEU A 376 -16.30 -14.14 0.08
CA LEU A 376 -15.31 -13.11 -0.23
C LEU A 376 -15.93 -11.73 -0.50
N LEU A 377 -17.03 -11.65 -1.25
CA LEU A 377 -17.66 -10.36 -1.56
C LEU A 377 -18.22 -9.70 -0.30
N LYS A 378 -18.99 -10.45 0.50
CA LYS A 378 -19.51 -10.00 1.79
C LYS A 378 -18.41 -9.52 2.72
N ASP A 379 -17.36 -10.32 2.90
CA ASP A 379 -16.25 -9.98 3.80
C ASP A 379 -15.48 -8.76 3.29
N PHE A 380 -15.35 -8.59 1.97
CA PHE A 380 -14.74 -7.40 1.37
C PHE A 380 -15.58 -6.13 1.58
N ILE A 381 -16.91 -6.23 1.44
CA ILE A 381 -17.83 -5.11 1.69
C ILE A 381 -17.90 -4.76 3.18
N GLU A 382 -17.85 -5.76 4.06
CA GLU A 382 -17.75 -5.56 5.51
C GLU A 382 -16.44 -4.87 5.89
N PHE A 383 -15.31 -5.31 5.32
CA PHE A 383 -14.01 -4.66 5.48
C PHE A 383 -14.03 -3.19 5.01
N ALA A 384 -14.66 -2.93 3.85
CA ALA A 384 -14.77 -1.58 3.30
C ALA A 384 -15.59 -0.65 4.19
N ASP A 385 -16.42 -1.19 5.09
CA ASP A 385 -17.22 -0.45 6.05
C ASP A 385 -18.01 0.69 5.40
N LEU A 386 -18.72 0.36 4.31
CA LEU A 386 -19.43 1.36 3.50
C LEU A 386 -20.49 2.11 4.32
N LYS A 387 -21.03 1.50 5.38
CA LYS A 387 -22.06 2.13 6.23
C LYS A 387 -21.52 3.28 7.07
N ASN A 388 -20.28 3.18 7.55
CA ASN A 388 -19.69 4.17 8.45
C ASN A 388 -18.64 5.07 7.77
N SER A 389 -18.33 4.81 6.50
CA SER A 389 -17.37 5.56 5.69
C SER A 389 -18.00 6.13 4.42
N LYS A 390 -17.26 6.93 3.68
CA LYS A 390 -17.59 7.41 2.31
C LYS A 390 -16.88 6.60 1.22
N ARG A 391 -16.28 5.45 1.57
CA ARG A 391 -15.52 4.63 0.64
C ARG A 391 -16.39 4.16 -0.52
N LYS A 392 -15.82 4.01 -1.69
CA LYS A 392 -16.53 3.55 -2.90
C LYS A 392 -15.81 2.36 -3.51
N ILE A 393 -16.55 1.49 -4.20
CA ILE A 393 -15.99 0.32 -4.86
C ILE A 393 -16.32 0.35 -6.35
N ILE A 394 -15.30 0.18 -7.20
CA ILE A 394 -15.43 0.01 -8.64
C ILE A 394 -15.07 -1.44 -8.97
N PHE A 395 -16.05 -2.24 -9.36
CA PHE A 395 -15.84 -3.60 -9.86
C PHE A 395 -15.65 -3.57 -11.37
N VAL A 396 -14.48 -4.03 -11.82
CA VAL A 396 -14.10 -4.11 -13.23
C VAL A 396 -14.04 -5.59 -13.62
N GLY A 397 -14.68 -5.98 -14.73
CA GLY A 397 -14.64 -7.37 -15.16
C GLY A 397 -15.45 -7.71 -16.42
N ASP A 398 -15.54 -9.00 -16.71
CA ASP A 398 -16.23 -9.56 -17.88
C ASP A 398 -17.24 -10.61 -17.39
N SER A 399 -18.54 -10.33 -17.53
CA SER A 399 -19.63 -11.22 -17.09
C SER A 399 -19.77 -12.49 -17.94
N PHE A 400 -19.06 -12.56 -19.08
CA PHE A 400 -18.99 -13.75 -19.94
C PHE A 400 -17.80 -14.66 -19.62
N GLN A 401 -16.85 -14.21 -18.80
CA GLN A 401 -15.75 -15.05 -18.32
C GLN A 401 -16.20 -16.00 -17.20
N LEU A 402 -15.33 -16.95 -16.86
CA LEU A 402 -15.62 -18.01 -15.89
C LEU A 402 -15.68 -17.41 -14.47
N SER A 403 -16.89 -17.33 -13.91
CA SER A 403 -17.12 -16.83 -12.55
C SER A 403 -16.92 -17.92 -11.50
N ILE A 404 -16.59 -17.50 -10.28
CA ILE A 404 -16.62 -18.36 -9.10
C ILE A 404 -18.02 -18.26 -8.48
N GLY A 405 -18.72 -19.38 -8.35
CA GLY A 405 -20.07 -19.41 -7.80
C GLY A 405 -21.16 -18.97 -8.79
N LYS A 406 -22.33 -18.61 -8.25
CA LYS A 406 -23.51 -18.20 -9.03
C LYS A 406 -23.33 -16.78 -9.57
N LYS A 407 -23.78 -16.55 -10.81
CA LYS A 407 -23.70 -15.22 -11.45
C LYS A 407 -24.57 -14.20 -10.75
N GLU A 408 -25.69 -14.65 -10.18
CA GLU A 408 -26.66 -13.84 -9.45
C GLU A 408 -26.03 -13.27 -8.17
N GLU A 409 -25.06 -13.96 -7.57
CA GLU A 409 -24.35 -13.58 -6.35
C GLU A 409 -22.98 -12.93 -6.65
N SER A 410 -22.73 -12.51 -7.90
CA SER A 410 -21.44 -11.96 -8.34
C SER A 410 -21.29 -10.47 -8.04
N ALA A 411 -20.05 -10.03 -7.82
CA ALA A 411 -19.68 -8.62 -7.72
C ALA A 411 -19.95 -7.81 -9.01
N LEU A 412 -20.20 -8.48 -10.14
CA LEU A 412 -20.61 -7.83 -11.38
C LEU A 412 -22.14 -7.70 -11.53
N ASN A 413 -22.94 -8.11 -10.54
CA ASN A 413 -24.39 -7.97 -10.60
C ASN A 413 -24.86 -6.72 -9.82
N PRO A 414 -25.19 -5.60 -10.48
CA PRO A 414 -25.59 -4.37 -9.78
C PRO A 414 -26.92 -4.51 -9.02
N GLU A 415 -27.86 -5.33 -9.51
CA GLU A 415 -29.13 -5.59 -8.81
C GLU A 415 -28.87 -6.30 -7.49
N TYR A 416 -28.03 -7.35 -7.50
CA TYR A 416 -27.64 -8.07 -6.30
C TYR A 416 -26.88 -7.18 -5.29
N LEU A 417 -25.94 -6.36 -5.78
CA LEU A 417 -25.22 -5.41 -4.92
C LEU A 417 -26.18 -4.44 -4.21
N THR A 418 -27.22 -4.00 -4.91
CA THR A 418 -28.21 -3.08 -4.38
C THR A 418 -29.11 -3.76 -3.36
N ASP A 419 -29.65 -4.94 -3.68
CA ASP A 419 -30.61 -5.66 -2.85
C ASP A 419 -29.99 -6.27 -1.60
N GLU A 420 -28.81 -6.89 -1.69
CA GLU A 420 -28.17 -7.58 -0.57
C GLU A 420 -27.48 -6.61 0.40
N TYR A 421 -26.81 -5.57 -0.13
CA TYR A 421 -26.00 -4.66 0.69
C TYR A 421 -26.67 -3.30 0.98
N ASN A 422 -27.85 -3.03 0.40
CA ASN A 422 -28.62 -1.80 0.57
C ASN A 422 -27.84 -0.53 0.17
N PHE A 423 -27.12 -0.57 -0.95
CA PHE A 423 -26.46 0.60 -1.52
C PHE A 423 -26.69 0.70 -3.01
N GLU A 424 -26.85 1.91 -3.55
CA GLU A 424 -27.05 2.07 -4.99
C GLU A 424 -25.80 1.66 -5.77
N ALA A 425 -26.05 0.84 -6.80
CA ALA A 425 -25.05 0.39 -7.75
C ALA A 425 -25.33 0.96 -9.14
N LYS A 426 -24.30 1.52 -9.76
CA LYS A 426 -24.31 1.96 -11.15
C LYS A 426 -23.54 0.98 -12.01
N ALA A 427 -23.95 0.79 -13.26
CA ALA A 427 -23.26 -0.08 -14.21
C ALA A 427 -23.05 0.62 -15.56
N PHE A 428 -21.95 0.29 -16.22
CA PHE A 428 -21.60 0.74 -17.57
C PHE A 428 -21.14 -0.45 -18.42
#